data_AF-A0A098SAB4-F1
#
_entry.id   AF-A0A098SAB4-F1
#
_cell.length_a   1.000
_cell.length_b   1.000
_cell.length_c   1.000
_cell.angle_alpha   90.00
_cell.angle_beta   90.00
_cell.angle_gamma   90.00
#
_symmetry.space_group_name_H-M   'P 1'
#
loop_
_entity.id
_entity.type
_entity.pdbx_description
1 polymer ?
#
loop_
_entity_poly.entity_id
_entity_poly.type
_entity_poly.pdbx_seq_one_letter_code
_entity_poly.pdbx_strand_id
1 'polypeptide(L)'
;MDEGTLLINILTGPAKDKPLWFEFIGIGVTISLAAWGYLRAFGAWEKQKKRELELQHKQRKLEIKLQFEKQRYEHELKAAEGVWPLLAYFSLWENDKSVFVKRGDHWYFRQEQGREYILALSENFFNKGYGVFMPGPAKENLYHFRGMIYKLLQDSKSNGNDNNEVLLKNQSMVQKKDKQAAPNKKSVEQLKDEINASLRNMLQKSEIDLD
;
A
#
# COMPACT_ATOMS: atom_id res chain seq x y z
N MET A 1 64.29 35.08 35.43
CA MET A 1 65.13 34.11 34.69
C MET A 1 64.39 32.79 34.75
N ASP A 2 63.88 32.38 33.60
CA ASP A 2 62.77 31.44 33.44
C ASP A 2 63.14 29.98 33.72
N GLU A 3 62.30 29.30 34.50
CA GLU A 3 62.35 27.87 34.76
C GLU A 3 62.11 27.01 33.50
N GLY A 4 61.58 27.62 32.43
CA GLY A 4 61.37 26.96 31.13
C GLY A 4 62.64 26.64 30.36
N THR A 5 63.77 27.29 30.65
CA THR A 5 65.04 27.08 29.92
C THR A 5 65.88 25.94 30.51
N LEU A 6 65.63 25.53 31.76
CA LEU A 6 66.38 24.46 32.42
C LEU A 6 65.92 23.05 31.99
N LEU A 7 64.64 22.87 31.63
CA LEU A 7 64.15 21.57 31.17
C LEU A 7 64.57 21.25 29.72
N ILE A 8 64.80 22.27 28.89
CA ILE A 8 65.21 22.10 27.48
C ILE A 8 66.71 21.79 27.36
N ASN A 9 67.55 22.35 28.26
CA ASN A 9 69.00 22.14 28.25
C ASN A 9 69.44 20.74 28.74
N ILE A 10 68.57 20.01 29.45
CA ILE A 10 68.84 18.61 29.84
C ILE A 10 68.61 17.65 28.65
N LEU A 11 67.82 18.05 27.65
CA LEU A 11 67.52 17.22 26.47
C LEU A 11 68.55 17.33 25.33
N THR A 12 69.42 18.35 25.32
CA THR A 12 70.31 18.66 24.18
C THR A 12 71.81 18.76 24.50
N GLY A 13 72.26 18.13 25.59
CA GLY A 13 73.70 17.95 25.88
C GLY A 13 74.39 16.84 25.06
N PRO A 14 75.72 16.92 24.84
CA PRO A 14 76.47 16.07 23.91
C PRO A 14 76.41 14.57 24.27
N ALA A 15 76.20 13.75 23.24
CA ALA A 15 75.93 12.32 23.30
C ALA A 15 77.17 11.45 23.62
N LYS A 16 77.78 11.63 24.79
CA LYS A 16 78.82 10.75 25.29
C LYS A 16 78.42 10.29 26.68
N ASP A 17 78.01 9.02 26.77
CA ASP A 17 77.53 8.30 27.97
C ASP A 17 76.06 8.53 28.35
N LYS A 18 75.15 8.47 27.36
CA LYS A 18 73.75 8.12 27.66
C LYS A 18 73.64 6.59 27.73
N PRO A 19 73.15 6.03 28.85
CA PRO A 19 73.11 4.58 29.01
C PRO A 19 72.08 3.98 28.03
N LEU A 20 72.44 2.90 27.35
CA LEU A 20 71.70 2.25 26.25
C LEU A 20 70.19 2.07 26.52
N TRP A 21 69.78 1.90 27.77
CA TRP A 21 68.37 1.77 28.17
C TRP A 21 67.50 3.00 27.88
N PHE A 22 68.07 4.21 27.79
CA PHE A 22 67.31 5.43 27.44
C PHE A 22 66.84 5.45 25.98
N GLU A 23 67.62 4.90 25.05
CA GLU A 23 67.21 4.76 23.64
C GLU A 23 66.10 3.71 23.49
N PHE A 24 66.19 2.61 24.26
CA PHE A 24 65.12 1.61 24.31
C PHE A 24 63.81 2.15 24.90
N ILE A 25 63.87 3.10 25.84
CA ILE A 25 62.67 3.78 26.36
C ILE A 25 62.04 4.65 25.28
N GLY A 26 62.83 5.46 24.56
CA GLY A 26 62.30 6.30 23.47
C GLY A 26 61.62 5.47 22.38
N ILE A 27 62.26 4.37 21.96
CA ILE A 27 61.71 3.45 20.98
C ILE A 27 60.46 2.75 21.53
N GLY A 28 60.50 2.26 22.77
CA GLY A 28 59.35 1.62 23.42
C GLY A 28 58.13 2.55 23.54
N VAL A 29 58.34 3.82 23.86
CA VAL A 29 57.27 4.83 23.94
C VAL A 29 56.66 5.09 22.57
N THR A 30 57.46 5.23 21.51
CA THR A 30 56.93 5.45 20.15
C THR A 30 56.14 4.25 19.63
N ILE A 31 56.62 3.02 19.85
CA ILE A 31 55.90 1.79 19.51
C ILE A 31 54.59 1.70 20.30
N SER A 32 54.61 2.04 21.60
CA SER A 32 53.40 2.01 22.44
C SER A 32 52.34 3.02 21.99
N LEU A 33 52.77 4.24 21.63
CA LEU A 33 51.88 5.28 21.09
C LEU A 33 51.31 4.89 19.72
N ALA A 34 52.12 4.31 18.84
CA ALA A 34 51.67 3.81 17.55
C ALA A 34 50.66 2.66 17.70
N ALA A 35 50.92 1.71 18.62
CA ALA A 35 50.00 0.63 18.94
C ALA A 35 48.68 1.16 19.52
N TRP A 36 48.73 2.15 20.40
CA TRP A 36 47.54 2.78 20.98
C TRP A 36 46.72 3.54 19.94
N GLY A 37 47.38 4.30 19.05
CA GLY A 37 46.75 4.99 17.93
C GLY A 37 46.06 4.00 16.97
N TYR A 38 46.73 2.90 16.63
CA TYR A 38 46.18 1.83 15.79
C TYR A 38 44.95 1.17 16.42
N LEU A 39 45.01 0.80 17.71
CA LEU A 39 43.88 0.20 18.42
C LEU A 39 42.67 1.13 18.46
N ARG A 40 42.89 2.43 18.69
CA ARG A 40 41.80 3.42 18.69
C ARG A 40 41.21 3.61 17.30
N ALA A 41 42.04 3.69 16.27
CA ALA A 41 41.61 3.80 14.88
C ALA A 41 40.83 2.56 14.42
N PHE A 42 41.31 1.36 14.77
CA PHE A 42 40.65 0.10 14.47
C PHE A 42 39.29 -0.01 15.16
N GLY A 43 39.19 0.34 16.45
CA GLY A 43 37.92 0.40 17.16
C GLY A 43 36.93 1.44 16.61
N ALA A 44 37.43 2.57 16.10
CA ALA A 44 36.59 3.56 15.41
C ALA A 44 36.10 3.04 14.05
N TRP A 45 36.96 2.37 13.29
CA TRP A 45 36.65 1.73 12.01
C TRP A 45 35.58 0.64 12.15
N GLU A 46 35.71 -0.25 13.15
CA GLU A 46 34.68 -1.27 13.41
C GLU A 46 33.31 -0.64 13.73
N LYS A 47 33.29 0.45 14.51
CA LYS A 47 32.05 1.19 14.81
C LYS A 47 31.47 1.87 13.57
N GLN A 48 32.29 2.31 12.62
CA GLN A 48 31.81 2.83 11.34
C GLN A 48 31.23 1.70 10.49
N LYS A 49 31.92 0.56 10.37
CA LYS A 49 31.43 -0.60 9.61
C LYS A 49 30.12 -1.16 10.15
N LYS A 50 29.95 -1.22 11.47
CA LYS A 50 28.67 -1.60 12.10
C LYS A 50 27.54 -0.64 11.72
N ARG A 51 27.79 0.68 11.76
CA ARG A 51 26.81 1.70 11.35
C ARG A 51 26.45 1.60 9.88
N GLU A 52 27.42 1.41 8.99
CA GLU A 52 27.18 1.19 7.56
C GLU A 52 26.29 -0.03 7.32
N LEU A 53 26.59 -1.14 8.00
CA LEU A 53 25.82 -2.38 7.87
C LEU A 53 24.40 -2.24 8.42
N GLU A 54 24.22 -1.53 9.54
CA GLU A 54 22.89 -1.19 10.06
C GLU A 54 22.08 -0.31 9.11
N LEU A 55 22.72 0.69 8.48
CA LEU A 55 22.07 1.54 7.49
C LEU A 55 21.64 0.74 6.26
N GLN A 56 22.51 -0.12 5.74
CA GLN A 56 22.18 -1.02 4.63
C GLN A 56 21.02 -1.97 4.99
N HIS A 57 21.02 -2.54 6.19
CA HIS A 57 19.91 -3.37 6.66
C HIS A 57 18.60 -2.59 6.79
N LYS A 58 18.65 -1.32 7.25
CA LYS A 58 17.47 -0.45 7.29
C LYS A 58 16.95 -0.15 5.88
N GLN A 59 17.83 0.21 4.96
CA GLN A 59 17.48 0.47 3.55
C GLN A 59 16.83 -0.76 2.91
N ARG A 60 17.44 -1.94 3.03
CA ARG A 60 16.87 -3.19 2.50
C ARG A 60 15.49 -3.50 3.09
N LYS A 61 15.29 -3.26 4.39
CA LYS A 61 13.97 -3.44 5.03
C LYS A 61 12.93 -2.46 4.48
N LEU A 62 13.32 -1.23 4.19
CA LEU A 62 12.44 -0.23 3.58
C LEU A 62 12.09 -0.62 2.13
N GLU A 63 13.08 -1.02 1.34
CA GLU A 63 12.86 -1.50 -0.03
C GLU A 63 11.90 -2.68 -0.08
N ILE A 64 12.09 -3.67 0.79
CA ILE A 64 11.19 -4.83 0.88
C ILE A 64 9.77 -4.39 1.22
N LYS A 65 9.59 -3.50 2.21
CA LYS A 65 8.26 -2.98 2.57
C LYS A 65 7.60 -2.25 1.40
N LEU A 66 8.35 -1.40 0.70
CA LEU A 66 7.87 -0.64 -0.44
C LEU A 66 7.48 -1.56 -1.61
N GLN A 67 8.24 -2.63 -1.86
CA GLN A 67 7.90 -3.65 -2.84
C GLN A 67 6.59 -4.36 -2.48
N PHE A 68 6.41 -4.75 -1.22
CA PHE A 68 5.17 -5.35 -0.76
C PHE A 68 3.97 -4.41 -0.87
N GLU A 69 4.14 -3.13 -0.53
CA GLU A 69 3.08 -2.12 -0.68
C GLU A 69 2.70 -1.89 -2.15
N LYS A 70 3.70 -1.83 -3.05
CA LYS A 70 3.46 -1.74 -4.50
C LYS A 70 2.69 -2.94 -5.02
N GLN A 71 3.12 -4.16 -4.68
CA GLN A 71 2.42 -5.38 -5.08
C GLN A 71 0.98 -5.39 -4.58
N ARG A 72 0.78 -5.02 -3.30
CA ARG A 72 -0.57 -4.91 -2.73
C ARG A 72 -1.42 -3.92 -3.51
N TYR A 73 -0.90 -2.73 -3.78
CA TYR A 73 -1.61 -1.71 -4.56
C TYR A 73 -2.00 -2.19 -5.95
N GLU A 74 -1.08 -2.85 -6.67
CA GLU A 74 -1.36 -3.44 -7.99
C GLU A 74 -2.47 -4.50 -7.94
N HIS A 75 -2.49 -5.33 -6.90
CA HIS A 75 -3.55 -6.32 -6.72
C HIS A 75 -4.91 -5.68 -6.39
N GLU A 76 -4.92 -4.63 -5.57
CA GLU A 76 -6.12 -3.85 -5.28
C GLU A 76 -6.67 -3.18 -6.56
N LEU A 77 -5.80 -2.60 -7.39
CA LEU A 77 -6.16 -2.00 -8.67
C LEU A 77 -6.74 -3.03 -9.65
N LYS A 78 -6.06 -4.17 -9.84
CA LYS A 78 -6.55 -5.28 -10.69
C LYS A 78 -7.90 -5.81 -10.22
N ALA A 79 -8.11 -5.87 -8.91
CA ALA A 79 -9.40 -6.28 -8.35
C ALA A 79 -10.52 -5.26 -8.66
N ALA A 80 -10.21 -3.96 -8.55
CA ALA A 80 -11.15 -2.90 -8.91
C ALA A 80 -11.50 -2.92 -10.41
N GLU A 81 -10.50 -3.06 -11.28
CA GLU A 81 -10.68 -3.20 -12.74
C GLU A 81 -11.53 -4.42 -13.10
N GLY A 82 -11.26 -5.57 -12.47
CA GLY A 82 -12.02 -6.80 -12.70
C GLY A 82 -13.49 -6.71 -12.26
N VAL A 83 -13.80 -5.85 -11.29
CA VAL A 83 -15.17 -5.63 -10.79
C VAL A 83 -15.89 -4.50 -11.50
N TRP A 84 -15.17 -3.57 -12.13
CA TRP A 84 -15.77 -2.52 -12.95
C TRP A 84 -16.87 -3.01 -13.92
N PRO A 85 -16.69 -4.10 -14.71
CA PRO A 85 -17.75 -4.59 -15.59
C PRO A 85 -18.99 -5.10 -14.84
N LEU A 86 -18.86 -5.50 -13.57
CA LEU A 86 -20.00 -5.91 -12.75
C LEU A 86 -20.92 -4.72 -12.43
N LEU A 87 -20.41 -3.49 -12.42
CA LEU A 87 -21.23 -2.28 -12.21
C LEU A 87 -22.28 -2.08 -13.31
N ALA A 88 -22.06 -2.60 -14.51
CA ALA A 88 -23.04 -2.55 -15.59
C ALA A 88 -24.37 -3.21 -15.19
N TYR A 89 -24.33 -4.29 -14.41
CA TYR A 89 -25.52 -5.00 -13.91
C TYR A 89 -26.34 -4.15 -12.91
N PHE A 90 -25.70 -3.19 -12.25
CA PHE A 90 -26.33 -2.28 -11.29
C PHE A 90 -26.95 -1.05 -11.94
N SER A 91 -26.55 -0.74 -13.17
CA SER A 91 -27.00 0.47 -13.85
C SER A 91 -28.53 0.48 -13.95
N LEU A 92 -29.12 1.62 -13.56
CA LEU A 92 -30.56 1.89 -13.70
C LEU A 92 -30.92 2.35 -15.13
N TRP A 93 -29.89 2.57 -15.95
CA TRP A 93 -30.01 2.90 -17.36
C TRP A 93 -30.28 1.64 -18.16
N GLU A 94 -31.04 1.81 -19.25
CA GLU A 94 -31.34 0.72 -20.16
C GLU A 94 -30.04 0.30 -20.88
N ASN A 95 -29.44 -0.77 -20.35
CA ASN A 95 -28.23 -1.40 -20.86
C ASN A 95 -28.54 -2.89 -21.01
N ASP A 96 -28.02 -3.55 -22.04
CA ASP A 96 -28.18 -4.99 -22.30
C ASP A 96 -27.85 -5.85 -21.09
N LYS A 97 -26.88 -5.45 -20.26
CA LYS A 97 -26.46 -6.17 -19.05
C LYS A 97 -27.19 -5.78 -17.76
N SER A 98 -28.03 -4.77 -17.77
CA SER A 98 -28.71 -4.29 -16.54
C SER A 98 -29.66 -5.35 -15.95
N VAL A 99 -29.66 -5.52 -14.64
CA VAL A 99 -30.56 -6.51 -14.00
C VAL A 99 -31.98 -5.95 -13.85
N PHE A 100 -32.10 -4.62 -13.77
CA PHE A 100 -33.36 -3.92 -13.58
C PHE A 100 -33.65 -3.03 -14.77
N VAL A 101 -34.84 -3.16 -15.34
CA VAL A 101 -35.30 -2.33 -16.46
C VAL A 101 -36.61 -1.66 -16.06
N LYS A 102 -36.71 -0.36 -16.35
CA LYS A 102 -37.94 0.40 -16.16
C LYS A 102 -38.71 0.41 -17.49
N ARG A 103 -39.90 -0.18 -17.52
CA ARG A 103 -40.82 -0.06 -18.66
C ARG A 103 -42.07 0.67 -18.19
N GLY A 104 -42.27 1.90 -18.68
CA GLY A 104 -43.32 2.80 -18.18
C GLY A 104 -43.09 3.20 -16.73
N ASP A 105 -44.10 3.01 -15.88
CA ASP A 105 -44.03 3.32 -14.44
C ASP A 105 -43.64 2.11 -13.56
N HIS A 106 -43.28 0.99 -14.20
CA HIS A 106 -42.97 -0.25 -13.51
C HIS A 106 -41.53 -0.72 -13.72
N TRP A 107 -40.95 -1.23 -12.64
CA TRP A 107 -39.64 -1.86 -12.63
C TRP A 107 -39.78 -3.37 -12.83
N TYR A 108 -38.99 -3.90 -13.76
CA TYR A 108 -38.93 -5.31 -14.11
C TYR A 108 -37.53 -5.84 -13.75
N PHE A 109 -37.50 -7.03 -13.18
CA PHE A 109 -36.29 -7.79 -12.91
C PHE A 109 -36.06 -8.78 -14.04
N ARG A 110 -34.89 -8.73 -14.68
CA ARG A 110 -34.53 -9.68 -15.73
C ARG A 110 -33.77 -10.86 -15.15
N GLN A 111 -34.37 -12.05 -15.23
CA GLN A 111 -33.89 -13.24 -14.54
C GLN A 111 -32.55 -13.74 -15.11
N GLU A 112 -32.39 -13.76 -16.43
CA GLU A 112 -31.16 -14.21 -17.10
C GLU A 112 -29.96 -13.37 -16.71
N GLN A 113 -30.09 -12.03 -16.79
CA GLN A 113 -29.04 -11.09 -16.42
C GLN A 113 -28.69 -11.20 -14.93
N GLY A 114 -29.68 -11.49 -14.07
CA GLY A 114 -29.45 -11.80 -12.66
C GLY A 114 -28.60 -13.08 -12.46
N ARG A 115 -28.84 -14.13 -13.25
CA ARG A 115 -28.04 -15.37 -13.22
C ARG A 115 -26.63 -15.14 -13.76
N GLU A 116 -26.50 -14.42 -14.87
CA GLU A 116 -25.20 -14.02 -15.42
C GLU A 116 -24.37 -13.21 -14.43
N TYR A 117 -25.00 -12.27 -13.71
CA TYR A 117 -24.34 -11.51 -12.66
C TYR A 117 -23.77 -12.42 -11.57
N ILE A 118 -24.54 -13.40 -11.09
CA ILE A 118 -24.08 -14.34 -10.05
C ILE A 118 -22.88 -15.15 -10.54
N LEU A 119 -22.90 -15.61 -11.80
CA LEU A 119 -21.80 -16.35 -12.41
C LEU A 119 -20.56 -15.47 -12.56
N ALA A 120 -20.70 -14.28 -13.14
CA ALA A 120 -19.62 -13.33 -13.34
C ALA A 120 -19.01 -12.86 -12.01
N LEU A 121 -19.84 -12.66 -10.99
CA LEU A 121 -19.38 -12.34 -9.64
C LEU A 121 -18.58 -13.50 -9.06
N SER A 122 -19.07 -14.73 -9.17
CA SER A 122 -18.37 -15.92 -8.67
C SER A 122 -17.03 -16.13 -9.38
N GLU A 123 -16.98 -15.96 -10.70
CA GLU A 123 -15.76 -16.09 -11.49
C GLU A 123 -14.71 -15.04 -11.07
N ASN A 124 -15.12 -13.77 -11.00
CA ASN A 124 -14.19 -12.69 -10.63
C ASN A 124 -13.75 -12.78 -9.16
N PHE A 125 -14.60 -13.24 -8.25
CA PHE A 125 -14.27 -13.29 -6.81
C PHE A 125 -13.49 -14.55 -6.43
N PHE A 126 -13.94 -15.72 -6.86
CA PHE A 126 -13.36 -16.99 -6.42
C PHE A 126 -12.29 -17.50 -7.37
N ASN A 127 -12.48 -17.41 -8.69
CA ASN A 127 -11.48 -17.92 -9.64
C ASN A 127 -10.29 -16.96 -9.77
N LYS A 128 -10.55 -15.65 -9.82
CA LYS A 128 -9.51 -14.62 -9.96
C LYS A 128 -9.02 -14.05 -8.62
N GLY A 129 -9.66 -14.40 -7.51
CA GLY A 129 -9.25 -13.98 -6.16
C GLY A 129 -9.47 -12.50 -5.83
N TYR A 130 -10.17 -11.73 -6.68
CA TYR A 130 -10.35 -10.29 -6.48
C TYR A 130 -11.15 -9.93 -5.23
N GLY A 131 -11.92 -10.87 -4.69
CA GLY A 131 -12.67 -10.67 -3.44
C GLY A 131 -11.80 -10.54 -2.18
N VAL A 132 -10.51 -10.88 -2.24
CA VAL A 132 -9.56 -10.76 -1.11
C VAL A 132 -8.96 -9.35 -1.04
N PHE A 133 -8.62 -8.78 -2.20
CA PHE A 133 -7.93 -7.50 -2.31
C PHE A 133 -8.90 -6.31 -2.41
N MET A 134 -10.20 -6.54 -2.47
CA MET A 134 -11.18 -5.47 -2.57
C MET A 134 -11.38 -4.72 -1.23
N PRO A 135 -11.58 -3.39 -1.25
CA PRO A 135 -12.01 -2.65 -0.08
C PRO A 135 -13.31 -3.23 0.53
N GLY A 136 -13.33 -3.36 1.86
CA GLY A 136 -14.46 -3.93 2.61
C GLY A 136 -15.85 -3.38 2.22
N PRO A 137 -16.04 -2.04 2.10
CA PRO A 137 -17.34 -1.48 1.74
C PRO A 137 -17.83 -1.89 0.34
N ALA A 138 -16.93 -1.93 -0.65
CA ALA A 138 -17.28 -2.32 -2.01
C ALA A 138 -17.66 -3.81 -2.07
N LYS A 139 -16.89 -4.65 -1.37
CA LYS A 139 -17.17 -6.07 -1.20
C LYS A 139 -18.55 -6.30 -0.58
N GLU A 140 -18.86 -5.60 0.52
CA GLU A 140 -20.13 -5.75 1.22
C GLU A 140 -21.33 -5.39 0.32
N ASN A 141 -21.24 -4.27 -0.40
CA ASN A 141 -22.28 -3.84 -1.34
C ASN A 141 -22.56 -4.88 -2.44
N LEU A 142 -21.51 -5.51 -2.98
CA LEU A 142 -21.66 -6.56 -4.00
C LEU A 142 -22.33 -7.81 -3.42
N TYR A 143 -21.98 -8.22 -2.20
CA TYR A 143 -22.63 -9.36 -1.54
C TYR A 143 -24.09 -9.08 -1.15
N HIS A 144 -24.40 -7.88 -0.67
CA HIS A 144 -25.79 -7.46 -0.42
C HIS A 144 -26.63 -7.54 -1.69
N PHE A 145 -26.08 -7.07 -2.81
CA PHE A 145 -26.77 -7.15 -4.09
C PHE A 145 -26.93 -8.57 -4.61
N ARG A 146 -25.89 -9.41 -4.48
CA ARG A 146 -25.98 -10.85 -4.75
C ARG A 146 -27.12 -11.48 -3.95
N GLY A 147 -27.22 -11.20 -2.65
CA GLY A 147 -28.29 -11.69 -1.78
C GLY A 147 -29.67 -11.23 -2.24
N MET A 148 -29.79 -9.98 -2.70
CA MET A 148 -31.03 -9.45 -3.27
C MET A 148 -31.44 -10.21 -4.54
N ILE A 149 -30.51 -10.44 -5.47
CA ILE A 149 -30.77 -11.18 -6.72
C ILE A 149 -31.18 -12.63 -6.43
N TYR A 150 -30.51 -13.32 -5.50
CA TYR A 150 -30.91 -14.68 -5.14
C TYR A 150 -32.33 -14.76 -4.62
N LYS A 151 -32.75 -13.82 -3.76
CA LYS A 151 -34.13 -13.75 -3.27
C LYS A 151 -35.11 -13.55 -4.42
N LEU A 152 -34.82 -12.62 -5.34
CA LEU A 152 -35.66 -12.37 -6.50
C LEU A 152 -35.77 -13.58 -7.44
N LEU A 153 -34.67 -14.32 -7.66
CA LEU A 153 -34.66 -15.55 -8.45
C LEU A 153 -35.40 -16.71 -7.76
N GLN A 154 -35.40 -16.74 -6.43
CA GLN A 154 -36.14 -17.74 -5.65
C GLN A 154 -37.64 -17.44 -5.69
N ASP A 155 -38.02 -16.18 -5.52
CA ASP A 155 -39.40 -15.71 -5.59
C ASP A 155 -39.99 -15.91 -7.00
N SER A 156 -39.20 -15.69 -8.06
CA SER A 156 -39.65 -15.94 -9.43
C SER A 156 -39.96 -17.41 -9.68
N LYS A 157 -39.07 -18.32 -9.21
CA LYS A 157 -39.25 -19.77 -9.33
C LYS A 157 -40.47 -20.26 -8.54
N SER A 158 -40.69 -19.71 -7.35
CA SER A 158 -41.85 -20.08 -6.51
C SER A 158 -43.19 -19.65 -7.11
N ASN A 159 -43.21 -18.59 -7.92
CA ASN A 159 -44.42 -18.08 -8.55
C ASN A 159 -44.72 -18.73 -9.92
N GLY A 160 -43.94 -19.72 -10.36
CA GLY A 160 -44.14 -20.42 -11.63
C GLY A 160 -44.02 -19.52 -12.86
N ASN A 161 -43.37 -18.35 -12.73
CA ASN A 161 -43.28 -17.36 -13.79
C ASN A 161 -42.03 -17.65 -14.62
N ASP A 162 -42.22 -18.41 -15.71
CA ASP A 162 -41.17 -18.81 -16.67
C ASP A 162 -40.80 -17.68 -17.64
N ASN A 163 -41.43 -16.51 -17.49
CA ASN A 163 -41.08 -15.31 -18.24
C ASN A 163 -39.73 -14.76 -17.75
N ASN A 164 -38.85 -14.40 -18.69
CA ASN A 164 -37.55 -13.83 -18.40
C ASN A 164 -37.60 -12.50 -17.61
N GLU A 165 -38.76 -11.85 -17.56
CA GLU A 165 -38.98 -10.59 -16.84
C GLU A 165 -40.03 -10.77 -15.74
N VAL A 166 -39.69 -10.36 -14.52
CA VAL A 166 -40.58 -10.42 -13.35
C VAL A 166 -40.89 -9.01 -12.88
N LEU A 167 -42.18 -8.68 -12.78
CA LEU A 167 -42.63 -7.42 -12.22
C LEU A 167 -42.27 -7.32 -10.74
N LEU A 168 -41.57 -6.27 -10.34
CA LEU A 168 -41.25 -6.00 -8.94
C LEU A 168 -42.46 -5.41 -8.21
N LYS A 169 -43.22 -6.26 -7.52
CA LYS A 169 -44.39 -5.86 -6.71
C LYS A 169 -44.02 -4.89 -5.58
N ASN A 170 -42.78 -4.95 -5.08
CA ASN A 170 -42.29 -4.08 -4.01
C ASN A 170 -41.31 -3.03 -4.56
N GLN A 171 -41.84 -2.05 -5.30
CA GLN A 171 -41.06 -0.99 -5.93
C GLN A 171 -40.30 -0.10 -4.92
N SER A 172 -40.64 -0.15 -3.63
CA SER A 172 -40.00 0.65 -2.57
C SER A 172 -38.48 0.39 -2.45
N MET A 173 -38.02 -0.80 -2.83
CA MET A 173 -36.59 -1.18 -2.83
C MET A 173 -35.82 -0.55 -4.01
N VAL A 174 -36.48 -0.35 -5.15
CA VAL A 174 -35.88 0.28 -6.35
C VAL A 174 -36.09 1.80 -6.33
N GLN A 175 -37.21 2.28 -5.80
CA GLN A 175 -37.46 3.70 -5.59
C GLN A 175 -36.55 4.31 -4.51
N LYS A 176 -36.06 3.52 -3.54
CA LYS A 176 -34.93 3.97 -2.68
C LYS A 176 -33.68 4.26 -3.50
N LYS A 177 -33.43 3.49 -4.58
CA LYS A 177 -32.40 3.83 -5.55
C LYS A 177 -32.80 5.04 -6.38
N ASP A 178 -34.03 5.21 -6.87
CA ASP A 178 -34.42 6.45 -7.60
C ASP A 178 -34.33 7.72 -6.73
N LYS A 179 -34.68 7.67 -5.44
CA LYS A 179 -34.47 8.81 -4.50
C LYS A 179 -33.00 9.03 -4.12
N GLN A 180 -32.14 8.02 -4.27
CA GLN A 180 -30.68 8.13 -4.14
C GLN A 180 -29.95 8.34 -5.48
N ALA A 181 -30.65 8.17 -6.61
CA ALA A 181 -30.17 8.26 -7.99
C ALA A 181 -30.73 9.49 -8.73
N ALA A 182 -31.62 10.28 -8.10
CA ALA A 182 -31.42 11.72 -8.15
C ALA A 182 -29.98 11.93 -7.66
N PRO A 183 -29.03 12.28 -8.53
CA PRO A 183 -27.65 12.40 -8.10
C PRO A 183 -27.70 13.41 -6.98
N ASN A 184 -27.36 13.00 -5.77
CA ASN A 184 -26.79 13.94 -4.83
C ASN A 184 -25.54 14.42 -5.59
N LYS A 185 -25.68 15.47 -6.42
CA LYS A 185 -24.63 16.00 -7.28
C LYS A 185 -23.38 16.22 -6.43
N LYS A 186 -23.61 16.70 -5.20
CA LYS A 186 -22.63 16.73 -4.12
C LYS A 186 -21.93 15.39 -3.88
N SER A 187 -22.59 14.25 -3.70
CA SER A 187 -21.88 12.98 -3.40
C SER A 187 -21.08 12.41 -4.57
N VAL A 188 -21.54 12.54 -5.82
CA VAL A 188 -20.78 12.03 -6.99
C VAL A 188 -19.63 12.98 -7.36
N GLU A 189 -19.84 14.29 -7.25
CA GLU A 189 -18.79 15.30 -7.41
C GLU A 189 -17.79 15.23 -6.24
N GLN A 190 -18.25 15.04 -5.00
CA GLN A 190 -17.40 14.79 -3.83
C GLN A 190 -16.61 13.49 -3.99
N LEU A 191 -17.21 12.40 -4.48
CA LEU A 191 -16.48 11.17 -4.75
C LEU A 191 -15.45 11.36 -5.88
N LYS A 192 -15.77 12.13 -6.92
CA LYS A 192 -14.81 12.47 -7.98
C LYS A 192 -13.68 13.35 -7.46
N ASP A 193 -13.97 14.31 -6.60
CA ASP A 193 -13.00 15.20 -5.99
C ASP A 193 -12.13 14.47 -4.96
N GLU A 194 -12.69 13.54 -4.18
CA GLU A 194 -11.95 12.67 -3.26
C GLU A 194 -11.06 11.69 -4.02
N ILE A 195 -11.56 11.06 -5.08
CA ILE A 195 -10.76 10.19 -5.95
C ILE A 195 -9.65 10.99 -6.62
N ASN A 196 -9.93 12.19 -7.13
CA ASN A 196 -8.91 13.06 -7.75
C ASN A 196 -7.90 13.60 -6.74
N ALA A 197 -8.32 13.98 -5.54
CA ALA A 197 -7.43 14.41 -4.47
C ALA A 197 -6.56 13.24 -3.97
N SER A 198 -7.13 12.05 -3.88
CA SER A 198 -6.40 10.81 -3.57
C SER A 198 -5.37 10.49 -4.65
N LEU A 199 -5.73 10.60 -5.94
CA LEU A 199 -4.82 10.43 -7.07
C LEU A 199 -3.69 11.48 -7.08
N ARG A 200 -3.99 12.75 -6.79
CA ARG A 200 -2.98 13.82 -6.69
C ARG A 200 -2.03 13.58 -5.52
N ASN A 201 -2.54 13.20 -4.36
CA ASN A 201 -1.71 12.86 -3.21
C ASN A 201 -0.85 11.61 -3.46
N MET A 202 -1.38 10.62 -4.20
CA MET A 202 -0.61 9.45 -4.64
C MET A 202 0.50 9.83 -5.62
N LEU A 203 0.24 10.72 -6.58
CA LEU A 203 1.24 11.22 -7.54
C LEU A 203 2.33 12.05 -6.86
N GLN A 204 1.95 12.97 -5.96
CA GLN A 204 2.91 13.76 -5.20
C GLN A 204 3.80 12.89 -4.30
N LYS A 205 3.22 11.84 -3.69
CA LYS A 205 3.99 10.91 -2.87
C LYS A 205 4.98 10.09 -3.71
N SER A 206 4.63 9.77 -4.96
CA SER A 206 5.57 9.12 -5.89
C SER A 206 6.66 10.04 -6.43
N GLU A 207 6.42 11.35 -6.49
CA GLU A 207 7.42 12.36 -6.89
C GLU A 207 8.41 12.68 -5.77
N ILE A 208 7.97 12.69 -4.50
CA ILE A 208 8.83 12.93 -3.33
C ILE A 208 9.77 11.75 -3.04
N ASP A 209 9.41 10.52 -3.47
CA ASP A 209 10.25 9.32 -3.31
C ASP A 209 11.30 9.15 -4.43
N LEU A 210 11.41 10.13 -5.37
CA LEU A 210 12.36 10.14 -6.49
C LEU A 210 13.52 11.15 -6.34
N ASP A 211 13.52 11.96 -5.28
CA ASP A 211 14.64 12.84 -4.84
C ASP A 211 15.32 12.27 -3.57
#